data_AF-A0A942R5V2-F1
#
_entry.id   AF-A0A942R5V2-F1
#
_cell.length_a   1.000
_cell.length_b   1.000
_cell.length_c   1.000
_cell.angle_alpha   90.00
_cell.angle_beta   90.00
_cell.angle_gamma   90.00
#
_symmetry.space_group_name_H-M   'P 1'
#
loop_
_entity.id
_entity.type
_entity.pdbx_description
1 polymer ?
#
loop_
_entity_poly.entity_id
_entity_poly.type
_entity_poly.pdbx_seq_one_letter_code
_entity_poly.pdbx_strand_id
1 'polypeptide(L)'
;MQDNKDIKIKELESIVDNFANSLAESLFYATQILSKIVETTERYYDGSHSRFVADKSALVATEMGMNEADVITIKIAAQLHDIGKVGMPETLLFKYQNEMSDKESNLYKQHPELGYNILAQHPNFGEIAEIILQHHERLDGSGFPKFLTKDSIHIGAKIIGVVNFYHNQLHIRQRAKGENFNGAVQYSSTSAFLTSTRDRYNSAMNYLNRKAGVLYDKKIVSLFTAIIETERSEIGHRSIMRLPINAVEPGMVIAEDYFTSFGMLIAAKGESITKESIKALGKFFDSGELPHRMLVMK
;
A
#
# COMPACT_ATOMS: atom_id res chain seq x y z
N MET A 1 56.05 -8.01 -8.23
CA MET A 1 55.48 -6.85 -7.50
C MET A 1 54.13 -6.43 -8.05
N GLN A 2 53.89 -6.48 -9.36
CA GLN A 2 52.59 -6.17 -9.98
C GLN A 2 51.47 -7.13 -9.52
N ASP A 3 51.70 -8.44 -9.56
CA ASP A 3 50.71 -9.45 -9.12
C ASP A 3 50.22 -9.28 -7.67
N ASN A 4 51.10 -8.86 -6.77
CA ASN A 4 50.74 -8.67 -5.36
C ASN A 4 49.92 -7.38 -5.16
N LYS A 5 50.10 -6.37 -6.03
CA LYS A 5 49.21 -5.19 -6.06
C LYS A 5 47.85 -5.53 -6.63
N ASP A 6 47.79 -6.32 -7.70
CA ASP A 6 46.53 -6.69 -8.35
C ASP A 6 45.68 -7.60 -7.45
N ILE A 7 46.30 -8.50 -6.68
CA ILE A 7 45.62 -9.27 -5.62
C ILE A 7 45.07 -8.34 -4.54
N LYS A 8 45.88 -7.38 -4.06
CA LYS A 8 45.46 -6.41 -3.03
C LYS A 8 44.29 -5.53 -3.49
N ILE A 9 44.28 -5.12 -4.77
CA ILE A 9 43.20 -4.33 -5.36
C ILE A 9 41.91 -5.14 -5.39
N LYS A 10 41.94 -6.40 -5.85
CA LYS A 10 40.75 -7.28 -5.85
C LYS A 10 40.21 -7.56 -4.45
N GLU A 11 41.10 -7.73 -3.47
CA GLU A 11 40.71 -7.86 -2.07
C GLU A 11 39.99 -6.60 -1.57
N LEU A 12 40.51 -5.41 -1.89
CA LEU A 12 39.89 -4.14 -1.52
C LEU A 12 38.53 -3.92 -2.22
N GLU A 13 38.43 -4.22 -3.52
CA GLU A 13 37.17 -4.17 -4.27
C GLU A 13 36.11 -5.06 -3.63
N SER A 14 36.47 -6.31 -3.30
CA SER A 14 35.59 -7.24 -2.60
C SER A 14 35.16 -6.73 -1.21
N ILE A 15 36.08 -6.13 -0.44
CA ILE A 15 35.74 -5.53 0.86
C ILE A 15 34.75 -4.38 0.69
N VAL A 16 34.97 -3.50 -0.30
CA VAL A 16 34.07 -2.36 -0.58
C VAL A 16 32.69 -2.85 -1.01
N ASP A 17 32.61 -3.83 -1.91
CA ASP A 17 31.34 -4.40 -2.35
C ASP A 17 30.57 -5.05 -1.20
N ASN A 18 31.26 -5.82 -0.35
CA ASN A 18 30.65 -6.44 0.82
C ASN A 18 30.14 -5.38 1.82
N PHE A 19 30.91 -4.32 2.04
CA PHE A 19 30.49 -3.23 2.93
C PHE A 19 29.30 -2.46 2.35
N ALA A 20 29.30 -2.17 1.05
CA ALA A 20 28.19 -1.52 0.36
C ALA A 20 26.90 -2.36 0.45
N ASN A 21 26.99 -3.67 0.20
CA ASN A 21 25.87 -4.60 0.32
C ASN A 21 25.33 -4.67 1.76
N SER A 22 26.22 -4.77 2.76
CA SER A 22 25.82 -4.80 4.17
C SER A 22 25.15 -3.49 4.60
N LEU A 23 25.63 -2.35 4.12
CA LEU A 23 25.00 -1.06 4.37
C LEU A 23 23.62 -0.96 3.73
N ALA A 24 23.48 -1.40 2.48
CA ALA A 24 22.19 -1.44 1.78
C ALA A 24 21.19 -2.35 2.51
N GLU A 25 21.63 -3.52 2.97
CA GLU A 25 20.82 -4.45 3.74
C GLU A 25 20.40 -3.86 5.10
N SER A 26 21.32 -3.19 5.80
CA SER A 26 21.01 -2.51 7.07
C SER A 26 19.98 -1.39 6.88
N LEU A 27 20.12 -0.57 5.83
CA LEU A 27 19.14 0.46 5.48
C LEU A 27 17.79 -0.15 5.12
N PHE A 28 17.79 -1.26 4.37
CA PHE A 28 16.56 -1.99 4.07
C PHE A 28 15.85 -2.41 5.36
N TYR A 29 16.53 -3.08 6.29
CA TYR A 29 15.91 -3.49 7.56
C TYR A 29 15.44 -2.30 8.39
N ALA A 30 16.18 -1.18 8.40
CA ALA A 30 15.74 0.04 9.07
C ALA A 30 14.42 0.55 8.50
N THR A 31 14.29 0.63 7.17
CA THR A 31 13.03 1.05 6.53
C THR A 31 11.88 0.10 6.84
N GLN A 32 12.14 -1.21 6.90
CA GLN A 32 11.14 -2.22 7.26
C GLN A 32 10.66 -2.06 8.71
N ILE A 33 11.57 -1.79 9.64
CA ILE A 33 11.21 -1.52 11.05
C ILE A 33 10.36 -0.25 11.15
N LEU A 34 10.77 0.84 10.50
CA LEU A 34 9.99 2.09 10.49
C LEU A 34 8.61 1.88 9.88
N SER A 35 8.53 1.15 8.76
CA SER A 35 7.25 0.80 8.15
C SER A 35 6.37 0.00 9.10
N LYS A 36 6.92 -0.93 9.88
CA LYS A 36 6.15 -1.70 10.86
C LYS A 36 5.57 -0.79 11.94
N ILE A 37 6.28 0.25 12.33
CA ILE A 37 5.79 1.27 13.26
C ILE A 37 4.63 2.04 12.62
N VAL A 38 4.76 2.49 11.37
CA VAL A 38 3.68 3.17 10.63
C VAL A 38 2.42 2.31 10.56
N GLU A 39 2.54 1.03 10.22
CA GLU A 39 1.41 0.08 10.14
C GLU A 39 0.61 0.01 11.45
N THR A 40 1.22 0.27 12.62
CA THR A 40 0.49 0.28 13.90
C THR A 40 -0.55 1.40 14.01
N THR A 41 -0.40 2.47 13.22
CA THR A 41 -1.32 3.61 13.14
C THR A 41 -2.47 3.36 12.16
N GLU A 42 -2.41 2.28 11.36
CA GLU A 42 -3.31 2.01 10.23
C GLU A 42 -4.46 1.04 10.55
N ARG A 43 -4.73 0.77 11.84
CA ARG A 43 -5.75 -0.21 12.28
C ARG A 43 -7.17 0.04 11.74
N TYR A 44 -7.42 1.23 11.17
CA TYR A 44 -8.72 1.69 10.67
C TYR A 44 -8.88 1.57 9.16
N TYR A 45 -7.86 1.05 8.48
CA TYR A 45 -7.91 0.75 7.06
C TYR A 45 -8.27 -0.72 6.82
N ASP A 46 -8.93 -0.97 5.69
CA ASP A 46 -9.04 -2.31 5.13
C ASP A 46 -7.74 -2.66 4.39
N GLY A 47 -6.84 -3.38 5.06
CA GLY A 47 -5.49 -3.69 4.56
C GLY A 47 -4.45 -2.69 5.04
N SER A 48 -3.27 -2.68 4.41
CA SER A 48 -2.20 -1.72 4.73
C SER A 48 -2.27 -0.52 3.78
N HIS A 49 -2.44 0.66 4.38
CA HIS A 49 -2.52 1.93 3.66
C HIS A 49 -1.17 2.35 3.10
N SER A 50 -0.14 2.42 3.95
CA SER A 50 1.23 2.75 3.55
C SER A 50 1.73 1.85 2.44
N ARG A 51 1.49 0.53 2.51
CA ARG A 51 1.93 -0.41 1.48
C ARG A 51 1.23 -0.17 0.15
N PHE A 52 -0.10 0.02 0.15
CA PHE A 52 -0.83 0.37 -1.06
C PHE A 52 -0.29 1.67 -1.68
N VAL A 53 -0.12 2.70 -0.85
CA VAL A 53 0.37 4.00 -1.32
C VAL A 53 1.79 3.88 -1.87
N ALA A 54 2.65 3.08 -1.24
CA ALA A 54 4.01 2.81 -1.70
C ALA A 54 4.04 2.12 -3.06
N ASP A 55 3.35 1.00 -3.20
CA ASP A 55 3.39 0.21 -4.44
C ASP A 55 2.77 0.98 -5.61
N LYS A 56 1.64 1.66 -5.41
CA LYS A 56 1.02 2.46 -6.48
C LYS A 56 1.81 3.71 -6.83
N SER A 57 2.43 4.37 -5.85
CA SER A 57 3.27 5.55 -6.14
C SER A 57 4.51 5.15 -6.94
N ALA A 58 5.12 4.01 -6.61
CA ALA A 58 6.24 3.46 -7.37
C ALA A 58 5.83 3.13 -8.82
N LEU A 59 4.68 2.46 -9.02
CA LEU A 59 4.17 2.19 -10.37
C LEU A 59 3.93 3.46 -11.17
N VAL A 60 3.31 4.48 -10.57
CA VAL A 60 3.11 5.77 -11.24
C VAL A 60 4.45 6.41 -11.62
N ALA A 61 5.43 6.40 -10.72
CA ALA A 61 6.77 6.93 -11.00
C ALA A 61 7.47 6.17 -12.15
N THR A 62 7.37 4.84 -12.18
CA THR A 62 7.88 4.01 -13.27
C THR A 62 7.22 4.36 -14.61
N GLU A 63 5.89 4.46 -14.65
CA GLU A 63 5.14 4.84 -15.86
C GLU A 63 5.43 6.28 -16.31
N MET A 64 5.92 7.13 -15.40
CA MET A 64 6.41 8.47 -15.74
C MET A 64 7.80 8.47 -16.38
N GLY A 65 8.49 7.33 -16.44
CA GLY A 65 9.85 7.19 -16.98
C GLY A 65 10.95 7.64 -16.02
N MET A 66 10.69 7.61 -14.71
CA MET A 66 11.68 7.96 -13.70
C MET A 66 12.74 6.87 -13.56
N ASN A 67 13.95 7.23 -13.13
CA ASN A 67 15.01 6.26 -12.92
C ASN A 67 14.73 5.39 -11.67
N GLU A 68 15.38 4.24 -11.56
CA GLU A 68 15.14 3.28 -10.48
C GLU A 68 15.41 3.86 -9.08
N ALA A 69 16.43 4.70 -8.94
CA ALA A 69 16.75 5.34 -7.66
C ALA A 69 15.62 6.27 -7.19
N ASP A 70 15.09 7.12 -8.08
CA ASP A 70 13.98 8.02 -7.76
C ASP A 70 12.70 7.22 -7.43
N VAL A 71 12.43 6.13 -8.17
CA VAL A 71 11.29 5.24 -7.91
C VAL A 71 11.40 4.63 -6.51
N ILE A 72 12.58 4.15 -6.12
CA ILE A 72 12.84 3.61 -4.78
C ILE A 72 12.66 4.70 -3.72
N THR A 73 13.19 5.90 -3.93
CA THR A 73 13.03 7.05 -3.02
C THR A 73 11.54 7.38 -2.81
N ILE A 74 10.76 7.46 -3.89
CA ILE A 74 9.32 7.70 -3.82
C ILE A 74 8.60 6.55 -3.12
N LYS A 75 8.98 5.30 -3.38
CA LYS A 75 8.39 4.13 -2.72
C LYS A 75 8.60 4.19 -1.20
N ILE A 76 9.82 4.48 -0.75
CA ILE A 76 10.14 4.58 0.68
C ILE A 76 9.40 5.77 1.30
N ALA A 77 9.40 6.93 0.64
CA ALA A 77 8.67 8.11 1.12
C ALA A 77 7.16 7.86 1.24
N ALA A 78 6.58 7.17 0.26
CA ALA A 78 5.18 6.76 0.26
C ALA A 78 4.88 5.75 1.37
N GLN A 79 5.78 4.82 1.66
CA GLN A 79 5.62 3.84 2.74
C GLN A 79 5.71 4.51 4.13
N LEU A 80 6.48 5.59 4.26
CA LEU A 80 6.72 6.28 5.53
C LEU A 80 5.94 7.60 5.69
N HIS A 81 5.09 7.97 4.73
CA HIS A 81 4.47 9.31 4.67
C HIS A 81 3.68 9.70 5.92
N ASP A 82 3.14 8.71 6.63
CA ASP A 82 2.33 8.88 7.82
C ASP A 82 3.08 8.61 9.14
N ILE A 83 4.41 8.48 9.13
CA ILE A 83 5.19 8.19 10.35
C ILE A 83 5.00 9.23 11.46
N GLY A 84 4.69 10.48 11.12
CA GLY A 84 4.36 11.52 12.10
C GLY A 84 3.07 11.26 12.90
N LYS A 85 2.24 10.28 12.50
CA LYS A 85 1.01 9.91 13.21
C LYS A 85 1.25 9.07 14.47
N VAL A 86 2.46 8.52 14.67
CA VAL A 86 2.78 7.61 15.79
C VAL A 86 2.54 8.26 17.16
N GLY A 87 2.68 9.58 17.27
CA GLY A 87 2.42 10.33 18.51
C GLY A 87 0.99 10.86 18.65
N MET A 88 0.08 10.59 17.71
CA MET A 88 -1.26 11.18 17.69
C MET A 88 -2.28 10.38 18.51
N PRO A 89 -3.28 11.06 19.13
CA PRO A 89 -4.35 10.36 19.85
C PRO A 89 -5.12 9.41 18.94
N GLU A 90 -5.43 8.22 19.46
CA GLU A 90 -6.18 7.20 18.72
C GLU A 90 -7.55 7.72 18.25
N THR A 91 -8.21 8.54 19.07
CA THR A 91 -9.49 9.20 18.77
C THR A 91 -9.42 10.13 17.55
N LEU A 92 -8.23 10.65 17.22
CA LEU A 92 -7.99 11.47 16.03
C LEU A 92 -7.79 10.59 14.79
N LEU A 93 -7.00 9.52 14.90
CA LEU A 93 -6.72 8.58 13.80
C LEU A 93 -7.98 7.87 13.31
N PHE A 94 -8.99 7.78 14.18
CA PHE A 94 -10.32 7.22 13.90
C PHE A 94 -11.30 8.14 13.15
N LYS A 95 -10.92 9.37 12.81
CA LYS A 95 -11.79 10.38 12.19
C LYS A 95 -11.41 10.65 10.74
N TYR A 96 -12.41 10.84 9.89
CA TYR A 96 -12.16 11.49 8.61
C TYR A 96 -11.87 12.98 8.84
N GLN A 97 -11.08 13.60 7.95
CA GLN A 97 -10.71 15.02 8.09
C GLN A 97 -11.94 15.96 8.17
N ASN A 98 -13.04 15.63 7.48
CA ASN A 98 -14.29 16.39 7.53
C ASN A 98 -15.11 16.18 8.82
N GLU A 99 -14.73 15.24 9.68
CA GLU A 99 -15.34 15.00 10.99
C GLU A 99 -14.53 15.61 12.14
N MET A 100 -13.32 16.09 11.86
CA MET A 100 -12.44 16.68 12.85
C MET A 100 -12.91 18.10 13.21
N SER A 101 -12.89 18.41 14.50
CA SER A 101 -12.97 19.80 14.96
C SER A 101 -11.75 20.59 14.49
N ASP A 102 -11.80 21.92 14.54
CA ASP A 102 -10.66 22.75 14.13
C ASP A 102 -9.37 22.44 14.91
N LYS A 103 -9.49 22.16 16.22
CA LYS A 103 -8.36 21.75 17.06
C LYS A 103 -7.76 20.42 16.62
N GLU A 104 -8.61 19.45 16.30
CA GLU A 104 -8.21 18.14 15.80
C GLU A 104 -7.59 18.23 14.40
N SER A 105 -8.16 19.04 13.52
CA SER A 105 -7.62 19.31 12.20
C SER A 105 -6.23 19.96 12.29
N ASN A 106 -6.05 20.92 13.18
CA ASN A 106 -4.75 21.57 13.40
C ASN A 106 -3.71 20.59 13.93
N LEU A 107 -4.09 19.68 14.85
CA LEU A 107 -3.19 18.63 15.33
C LEU A 107 -2.85 17.64 14.21
N TYR A 108 -3.85 17.18 13.45
CA TYR A 108 -3.63 16.28 12.32
C TYR A 108 -2.67 16.88 11.28
N LYS A 109 -2.81 18.17 10.95
CA LYS A 109 -1.97 18.86 9.97
C LYS A 109 -0.49 18.95 10.35
N GLN A 110 -0.12 18.61 11.60
CA GLN A 110 1.27 18.58 12.05
C GLN A 110 2.02 17.29 11.68
N HIS A 111 1.32 16.19 11.31
CA HIS A 111 2.01 14.92 11.04
C HIS A 111 3.06 14.98 9.92
N PRO A 112 2.93 15.79 8.85
CA PRO A 112 3.99 15.87 7.84
C PRO A 112 5.28 16.49 8.42
N GLU A 113 5.14 17.55 9.23
CA GLU A 113 6.29 18.19 9.89
C GLU A 113 6.93 17.27 10.94
N LEU A 114 6.12 16.54 11.70
CA LEU A 114 6.63 15.53 12.65
C LEU A 114 7.37 14.41 11.91
N GLY A 115 6.82 13.92 10.79
CA GLY A 115 7.46 12.90 9.97
C GLY A 115 8.78 13.38 9.37
N TYR A 116 8.82 14.61 8.86
CA TYR A 116 10.05 15.26 8.41
C TYR A 116 11.10 15.29 9.53
N ASN A 117 10.73 15.76 10.73
CA ASN A 117 11.66 15.90 11.84
C ASN A 117 12.25 14.56 12.30
N ILE A 118 11.49 13.46 12.22
CA ILE A 118 11.95 12.11 12.52
C ILE A 118 12.98 11.64 11.48
N LEU A 119 12.67 11.79 10.19
CA LEU A 119 13.46 11.19 9.12
C LEU A 119 14.67 12.04 8.73
N ALA A 120 14.59 13.37 8.84
CA ALA A 120 15.68 14.29 8.55
C ALA A 120 16.90 14.12 9.48
N GLN A 121 16.77 13.35 10.57
CA GLN A 121 17.90 12.97 11.42
C GLN A 121 18.88 12.02 10.70
N HIS A 122 18.41 11.27 9.70
CA HIS A 122 19.26 10.36 8.94
C HIS A 122 19.79 11.05 7.68
N PRO A 123 21.12 11.11 7.46
CA PRO A 123 21.72 11.87 6.35
C PRO A 123 21.19 11.50 4.95
N ASN A 124 20.87 10.22 4.74
CA ASN A 124 20.40 9.72 3.45
C ASN A 124 18.87 9.85 3.27
N PHE A 125 18.14 10.36 4.25
CA PHE A 125 16.67 10.47 4.19
C PHE A 125 16.18 11.91 3.92
N GLY A 126 17.08 12.85 3.59
CA GLY A 126 16.70 14.25 3.34
C GLY A 126 15.62 14.40 2.27
N GLU A 127 15.78 13.78 1.11
CA GLU A 127 14.78 13.83 0.03
C GLU A 127 13.47 13.12 0.42
N ILE A 128 13.58 11.95 1.07
CA ILE A 128 12.44 11.20 1.61
C ILE A 128 11.63 12.08 2.57
N ALA A 129 12.31 12.74 3.51
CA ALA A 129 11.71 13.62 4.49
C ALA A 129 10.99 14.79 3.81
N GLU A 130 11.61 15.41 2.79
CA GLU A 130 11.01 16.52 2.04
C GLU A 130 9.74 16.09 1.27
N ILE A 131 9.77 14.92 0.63
CA ILE A 131 8.58 14.35 -0.01
C ILE A 131 7.45 14.16 1.00
N ILE A 132 7.79 13.65 2.19
CA ILE A 132 6.83 13.43 3.28
C ILE A 132 6.33 14.76 3.84
N LEU A 133 7.14 15.79 3.95
CA LEU A 133 6.68 17.10 4.39
C LEU A 133 5.58 17.65 3.48
N GLN A 134 5.68 17.38 2.18
CA GLN A 134 4.86 18.00 1.15
C GLN A 134 3.68 17.14 0.65
N HIS A 135 3.48 15.91 1.13
CA HIS A 135 2.51 14.98 0.52
C HIS A 135 1.04 15.41 0.64
N HIS A 136 0.75 16.40 1.50
CA HIS A 136 -0.55 17.06 1.63
C HIS A 136 -0.66 18.40 0.90
N GLU A 137 0.40 18.85 0.21
CA GLU A 137 0.38 20.05 -0.62
C GLU A 137 -0.54 19.88 -1.84
N ARG A 138 -1.07 21.00 -2.35
CA ARG A 138 -2.01 21.04 -3.48
C ARG A 138 -1.56 22.11 -4.47
N LEU A 139 -1.77 21.88 -5.77
CA LEU A 139 -1.21 22.75 -6.81
C LEU A 139 -1.68 24.21 -6.70
N ASP A 140 -2.86 24.47 -6.13
CA ASP A 140 -3.44 25.79 -5.91
C ASP A 140 -3.00 26.47 -4.61
N GLY A 141 -2.17 25.81 -3.78
CA GLY A 141 -1.70 26.32 -2.50
C GLY A 141 -2.66 26.10 -1.35
N SER A 142 -3.78 25.40 -1.55
CA SER A 142 -4.73 25.10 -0.47
C SER A 142 -4.26 23.97 0.46
N GLY A 143 -3.10 23.38 0.17
CA GLY A 143 -2.49 22.29 0.92
C GLY A 143 -1.81 22.74 2.21
N PHE A 144 -1.09 21.84 2.85
CA PHE A 144 -0.33 22.09 4.08
C PHE A 144 0.91 21.18 4.11
N PRO A 145 1.95 21.50 4.91
CA PRO A 145 2.05 22.60 5.87
C PRO A 145 2.66 23.90 5.34
N LYS A 146 3.29 23.89 4.17
CA LYS A 146 4.03 25.03 3.59
C LYS A 146 3.21 25.84 2.59
N PHE A 147 2.02 25.37 2.18
CA PHE A 147 1.14 26.03 1.22
C PHE A 147 1.83 26.23 -0.15
N LEU A 148 2.60 25.22 -0.55
CA LEU A 148 3.35 25.24 -1.80
C LEU A 148 2.41 25.17 -3.00
N THR A 149 2.88 25.69 -4.14
CA THR A 149 2.10 25.70 -5.38
C THR A 149 2.87 25.03 -6.51
N LYS A 150 2.12 24.36 -7.40
CA LYS A 150 2.59 23.82 -8.69
C LYS A 150 4.01 23.22 -8.64
N ASP A 151 4.98 23.90 -9.24
CA ASP A 151 6.35 23.40 -9.45
C ASP A 151 7.22 23.46 -8.20
N SER A 152 6.75 24.16 -7.15
CA SER A 152 7.42 24.15 -5.85
C SER A 152 7.20 22.86 -5.06
N ILE A 153 6.22 22.04 -5.47
CA ILE A 153 5.91 20.76 -4.83
C ILE A 153 6.75 19.66 -5.50
N HIS A 154 7.45 18.89 -4.70
CA HIS A 154 8.25 17.74 -5.12
C HIS A 154 7.38 16.75 -5.91
N ILE A 155 7.93 16.19 -6.99
CA ILE A 155 7.17 15.29 -7.86
C ILE A 155 6.68 14.05 -7.12
N GLY A 156 7.52 13.45 -6.26
CA GLY A 156 7.14 12.36 -5.37
C GLY A 156 5.96 12.69 -4.46
N ALA A 157 5.91 13.92 -3.92
CA ALA A 157 4.82 14.37 -3.06
C ALA A 157 3.50 14.54 -3.85
N LYS A 158 3.57 15.03 -5.10
CA LYS A 158 2.42 15.09 -6.00
C LYS A 158 1.86 13.70 -6.31
N ILE A 159 2.73 12.70 -6.55
CA ILE A 159 2.33 11.31 -6.79
C ILE A 159 1.64 10.75 -5.55
N ILE A 160 2.30 10.81 -4.39
CA ILE A 160 1.76 10.30 -3.12
C ILE A 160 0.43 10.97 -2.80
N GLY A 161 0.31 12.29 -3.00
CA GLY A 161 -0.93 13.03 -2.73
C GLY A 161 -2.16 12.50 -3.49
N VAL A 162 -1.98 12.04 -4.74
CA VAL A 162 -3.06 11.44 -5.55
C VAL A 162 -3.42 10.05 -5.01
N VAL A 163 -2.41 9.20 -4.82
CA VAL A 163 -2.58 7.80 -4.40
C VAL A 163 -3.16 7.72 -2.98
N ASN A 164 -2.64 8.54 -2.06
CA ASN A 164 -3.10 8.66 -0.68
C ASN A 164 -4.58 9.08 -0.63
N PHE A 165 -4.96 10.11 -1.42
CA PHE A 165 -6.36 10.52 -1.52
C PHE A 165 -7.26 9.35 -1.96
N TYR A 166 -6.89 8.64 -3.03
CA TYR A 166 -7.65 7.51 -3.52
C TYR A 166 -7.85 6.44 -2.44
N HIS A 167 -6.77 5.98 -1.80
CA HIS A 167 -6.87 4.92 -0.80
C HIS A 167 -7.73 5.33 0.39
N ASN A 168 -7.61 6.58 0.86
CA ASN A 168 -8.42 7.11 1.94
C ASN A 168 -9.93 7.11 1.61
N GLN A 169 -10.31 7.39 0.36
CA GLN A 169 -11.72 7.38 -0.04
C GLN A 169 -12.31 5.96 -0.15
N LEU A 170 -11.50 4.96 -0.49
CA LEU A 170 -11.99 3.59 -0.67
C LEU A 170 -11.93 2.75 0.60
N HIS A 171 -10.83 2.85 1.36
CA HIS A 171 -10.42 1.83 2.32
C HIS A 171 -10.43 2.27 3.78
N ILE A 172 -10.83 3.51 4.09
CA ILE A 172 -11.14 3.86 5.49
C ILE A 172 -12.43 3.14 5.88
N ARG A 173 -12.39 2.41 7.00
CA ARG A 173 -13.55 1.66 7.50
C ARG A 173 -14.69 2.63 7.84
N GLN A 174 -15.90 2.35 7.32
CA GLN A 174 -17.09 3.12 7.67
C GLN A 174 -17.54 2.82 9.10
N ARG A 175 -18.04 3.85 9.80
CA ARG A 175 -18.71 3.69 11.10
C ARG A 175 -20.08 3.04 10.91
N ALA A 176 -20.35 1.95 11.64
CA ALA A 176 -21.71 1.69 12.08
C ALA A 176 -22.00 2.59 13.30
N LYS A 177 -23.06 3.40 13.25
CA LYS A 177 -23.51 4.17 14.42
C LYS A 177 -23.94 3.19 15.52
N GLY A 178 -23.18 3.13 16.62
CA GLY A 178 -23.59 2.47 17.86
C GLY A 178 -23.26 0.98 18.01
N GLU A 179 -22.43 0.39 17.15
CA GLU A 179 -21.99 -1.01 17.32
C GLU A 179 -20.52 -1.11 17.76
N ASN A 180 -20.26 -2.07 18.65
CA ASN A 180 -18.92 -2.49 19.03
C ASN A 180 -18.16 -2.98 17.79
N PHE A 181 -16.90 -2.56 17.68
CA PHE A 181 -15.92 -2.99 16.70
C PHE A 181 -15.93 -4.49 16.43
N ASN A 182 -16.52 -4.91 15.30
CA ASN A 182 -16.48 -6.30 14.85
C ASN A 182 -15.65 -6.41 13.56
N GLY A 183 -14.33 -6.54 13.73
CA GLY A 183 -13.42 -7.11 12.73
C GLY A 183 -13.25 -6.36 11.41
N ALA A 184 -12.34 -6.86 10.56
CA ALA A 184 -12.19 -6.42 9.18
C ALA A 184 -13.48 -6.70 8.39
N VAL A 185 -13.86 -5.82 7.47
CA VAL A 185 -14.99 -6.08 6.56
C VAL A 185 -14.62 -7.28 5.69
N GLN A 186 -15.16 -8.46 6.03
CA GLN A 186 -14.98 -9.66 5.22
C GLN A 186 -15.93 -9.60 4.04
N TYR A 187 -15.40 -9.25 2.86
CA TYR A 187 -16.14 -9.40 1.62
C TYR A 187 -16.28 -10.88 1.27
N SER A 188 -17.50 -11.32 0.97
CA SER A 188 -17.82 -12.71 0.63
C SER A 188 -17.31 -13.14 -0.75
N SER A 189 -16.95 -12.19 -1.61
CA SER A 189 -16.37 -12.40 -2.93
C SER A 189 -15.78 -11.09 -3.49
N THR A 190 -14.94 -11.19 -4.53
CA THR A 190 -14.50 -10.07 -5.38
C THR A 190 -15.70 -9.33 -5.97
N SER A 191 -16.75 -10.03 -6.40
CA SER A 191 -17.97 -9.38 -6.89
C SER A 191 -18.67 -8.55 -5.81
N ALA A 192 -18.72 -9.05 -4.56
CA ALA A 192 -19.27 -8.32 -3.42
C ALA A 192 -18.38 -7.12 -3.03
N PHE A 193 -17.05 -7.27 -3.07
CA PHE A 193 -16.09 -6.18 -2.88
C PHE A 193 -16.24 -5.10 -3.96
N LEU A 194 -16.23 -5.48 -5.24
CA LEU A 194 -16.37 -4.55 -6.36
C LEU A 194 -17.71 -3.82 -6.33
N THR A 195 -18.79 -4.49 -5.95
CA THR A 195 -20.13 -3.89 -5.85
C THR A 195 -20.20 -2.92 -4.66
N SER A 196 -19.72 -3.32 -3.49
CA SER A 196 -19.74 -2.50 -2.26
C SER A 196 -18.73 -1.33 -2.27
N THR A 197 -17.72 -1.39 -3.15
CA THR A 197 -16.77 -0.29 -3.36
C THR A 197 -17.07 0.50 -4.63
N ARG A 198 -18.05 0.11 -5.45
CA ARG A 198 -18.35 0.74 -6.75
C ARG A 198 -18.62 2.23 -6.62
N ASP A 199 -19.48 2.61 -5.69
CA ASP A 199 -19.86 4.01 -5.50
C ASP A 199 -18.72 4.84 -4.92
N ARG A 200 -17.94 4.27 -3.99
CA ARG A 200 -16.73 4.89 -3.43
C ARG A 200 -15.67 5.10 -4.50
N TYR A 201 -15.43 4.08 -5.32
CA TYR A 201 -14.53 4.13 -6.46
C TYR A 201 -14.94 5.22 -7.44
N ASN A 202 -16.19 5.19 -7.93
CA ASN A 202 -16.70 6.17 -8.88
C ASN A 202 -16.60 7.59 -8.31
N SER A 203 -16.92 7.77 -7.03
CA SER A 203 -16.81 9.07 -6.35
C SER A 203 -15.36 9.56 -6.27
N ALA A 204 -14.43 8.69 -5.90
CA ALA A 204 -13.00 9.01 -5.81
C ALA A 204 -12.43 9.38 -7.18
N MET A 205 -12.70 8.57 -8.22
CA MET A 205 -12.23 8.82 -9.58
C MET A 205 -12.84 10.09 -10.17
N ASN A 206 -14.15 10.30 -9.99
CA ASN A 206 -14.80 11.54 -10.43
C ASN A 206 -14.24 12.78 -9.72
N TYR A 207 -13.86 12.65 -8.44
CA TYR A 207 -13.21 13.75 -7.73
C TYR A 207 -11.82 14.04 -8.29
N LEU A 208 -10.97 13.02 -8.43
CA LEU A 208 -9.61 13.16 -8.98
C LEU A 208 -9.64 13.77 -10.38
N ASN A 209 -10.49 13.27 -11.27
CA ASN A 209 -10.62 13.78 -12.63
C ASN A 209 -11.10 15.24 -12.67
N ARG A 210 -12.08 15.63 -11.84
CA ARG A 210 -12.55 17.02 -11.75
C ARG A 210 -11.51 17.97 -11.16
N LYS A 211 -10.65 17.48 -10.27
CA LYS A 211 -9.63 18.28 -9.58
C LYS A 211 -8.26 18.22 -10.26
N ALA A 212 -8.12 17.46 -11.33
CA ALA A 212 -6.91 17.39 -12.14
C ALA A 212 -6.60 18.75 -12.77
N GLY A 213 -5.38 19.24 -12.57
CA GLY A 213 -4.90 20.55 -12.98
C GLY A 213 -5.26 21.70 -12.04
N VAL A 214 -6.05 21.45 -10.99
CA VAL A 214 -6.39 22.45 -9.97
C VAL A 214 -5.73 22.07 -8.64
N LEU A 215 -6.03 20.87 -8.12
CA LEU A 215 -5.46 20.38 -6.87
C LEU A 215 -4.33 19.37 -7.10
N TYR A 216 -4.45 18.56 -8.17
CA TYR A 216 -3.55 17.46 -8.49
C TYR A 216 -2.99 17.60 -9.90
N ASP A 217 -1.81 17.04 -10.14
CA ASP A 217 -1.20 17.07 -11.48
C ASP A 217 -2.00 16.23 -12.48
N LYS A 218 -2.25 16.79 -13.67
CA LYS A 218 -3.07 16.13 -14.71
C LYS A 218 -2.43 14.83 -15.21
N LYS A 219 -1.12 14.82 -15.41
CA LYS A 219 -0.39 13.65 -15.92
C LYS A 219 -0.42 12.53 -14.88
N ILE A 220 -0.18 12.87 -13.62
CA ILE A 220 -0.24 11.91 -12.50
C ILE A 220 -1.63 11.30 -12.37
N VAL A 221 -2.68 12.12 -12.37
CA VAL A 221 -4.07 11.62 -12.28
C VAL A 221 -4.40 10.70 -13.45
N SER A 222 -3.98 11.05 -14.67
CA SER A 222 -4.21 10.22 -15.85
C SER A 222 -3.51 8.86 -15.76
N LEU A 223 -2.23 8.84 -15.38
CA LEU A 223 -1.45 7.59 -15.27
C LEU A 223 -1.99 6.71 -14.14
N PHE A 224 -2.27 7.30 -12.98
CA PHE A 224 -2.86 6.58 -11.86
C PHE A 224 -4.23 5.99 -12.22
N THR A 225 -5.06 6.74 -12.95
CA THR A 225 -6.36 6.24 -13.44
C THR A 225 -6.18 5.02 -14.34
N ALA A 226 -5.26 5.07 -15.30
CA ALA A 226 -4.98 3.96 -16.20
C ALA A 226 -4.51 2.70 -15.43
N ILE A 227 -3.60 2.87 -14.46
CA ILE A 227 -3.12 1.77 -13.61
C ILE A 227 -4.28 1.09 -12.88
N ILE A 228 -5.13 1.89 -12.22
CA ILE A 228 -6.25 1.37 -11.44
C ILE A 228 -7.32 0.74 -12.35
N GLU A 229 -7.58 1.30 -13.53
CA GLU A 229 -8.52 0.72 -14.50
C GLU A 229 -8.04 -0.62 -15.04
N THR A 230 -6.75 -0.73 -15.40
CA THR A 230 -6.14 -2.00 -15.81
C THR A 230 -6.30 -3.04 -14.71
N GLU A 231 -5.92 -2.73 -13.47
CA GLU A 231 -6.06 -3.66 -12.35
C GLU A 231 -7.52 -4.04 -12.09
N ARG A 232 -8.45 -3.08 -12.12
CA ARG A 232 -9.88 -3.38 -11.96
C ARG A 232 -10.42 -4.23 -13.10
N SER A 233 -9.91 -4.06 -14.32
CA SER A 233 -10.28 -4.89 -15.45
C SER A 233 -9.76 -6.32 -15.29
N GLU A 234 -8.55 -6.50 -14.78
CA GLU A 234 -7.96 -7.81 -14.46
C GLU A 234 -8.69 -8.49 -13.30
N ILE A 235 -9.07 -7.74 -12.27
CA ILE A 235 -9.91 -8.20 -11.16
C ILE A 235 -11.33 -8.55 -11.66
N GLY A 236 -11.85 -7.80 -12.63
CA GLY A 236 -13.12 -8.09 -13.32
C GLY A 236 -13.08 -9.36 -14.17
N HIS A 237 -11.89 -9.77 -14.63
CA HIS A 237 -11.66 -11.03 -15.35
C HIS A 237 -11.31 -12.21 -14.44
N ARG A 238 -11.09 -11.99 -13.13
CA ARG A 238 -10.81 -13.04 -12.15
C ARG A 238 -11.68 -12.83 -10.92
N SER A 239 -12.89 -13.39 -10.93
CA SER A 239 -13.79 -13.30 -9.79
C SER A 239 -13.29 -14.21 -8.67
N ILE A 240 -12.65 -13.65 -7.64
CA ILE A 240 -12.39 -14.40 -6.40
C ILE A 240 -13.75 -14.64 -5.73
N MET A 241 -14.10 -15.88 -5.52
CA MET A 241 -15.36 -16.34 -4.93
C MET A 241 -15.03 -17.14 -3.67
N ARG A 242 -15.82 -16.92 -2.61
CA ARG A 242 -15.75 -17.77 -1.41
C ARG A 242 -16.84 -18.83 -1.49
N LEU A 243 -16.51 -20.00 -2.01
CA LEU A 243 -17.46 -21.07 -2.27
C LEU A 243 -17.36 -22.16 -1.20
N PRO A 244 -18.48 -22.77 -0.78
CA PRO A 244 -18.41 -24.02 -0.03
C PRO A 244 -17.75 -25.09 -0.90
N ILE A 245 -17.07 -26.06 -0.28
CA ILE A 245 -16.25 -27.06 -1.01
C ILE A 245 -17.06 -27.86 -2.03
N ASN A 246 -18.35 -28.07 -1.77
CA ASN A 246 -19.28 -28.73 -2.70
C ASN A 246 -19.70 -27.88 -3.91
N ALA A 247 -19.43 -26.58 -3.92
CA ALA A 247 -19.71 -25.67 -5.03
C ALA A 247 -18.45 -25.27 -5.82
N VAL A 248 -17.30 -25.84 -5.48
CA VAL A 248 -16.05 -25.67 -6.23
C VAL A 248 -16.10 -26.54 -7.49
N GLU A 249 -15.79 -25.94 -8.64
CA GLU A 249 -15.83 -26.61 -9.95
C GLU A 249 -14.42 -26.76 -10.55
N PRO A 250 -14.19 -27.79 -11.38
CA PRO A 250 -12.95 -27.92 -12.14
C PRO A 250 -12.67 -26.68 -13.01
N GLY A 251 -11.44 -26.21 -13.00
CA GLY A 251 -11.01 -25.02 -13.74
C GLY A 251 -10.99 -23.71 -12.93
N MET A 252 -11.51 -23.71 -11.69
CA MET A 252 -11.27 -22.63 -10.74
C MET A 252 -9.82 -22.67 -10.21
N VAL A 253 -9.26 -21.55 -9.76
CA VAL A 253 -7.88 -21.45 -9.25
C VAL A 253 -7.88 -21.10 -7.77
N ILE A 254 -7.06 -21.76 -6.94
CA ILE A 254 -6.97 -21.49 -5.51
C ILE A 254 -6.39 -20.09 -5.26
N ALA A 255 -7.07 -19.26 -4.44
CA ALA A 255 -6.70 -17.86 -4.26
C ALA A 255 -5.77 -17.59 -3.06
N GLU A 256 -5.62 -18.54 -2.14
CA GLU A 256 -4.74 -18.48 -0.96
C GLU A 256 -4.23 -19.88 -0.57
N ASP A 257 -3.13 -19.96 0.18
CA ASP A 257 -2.59 -21.23 0.65
C ASP A 257 -3.44 -21.80 1.81
N TYR A 258 -3.75 -23.10 1.75
CA TYR A 258 -4.43 -23.83 2.81
C TYR A 258 -3.51 -24.86 3.43
N PHE A 259 -3.46 -24.92 4.76
CA PHE A 259 -2.60 -25.82 5.54
C PHE A 259 -3.41 -26.65 6.52
N THR A 260 -2.93 -27.84 6.85
CA THR A 260 -3.45 -28.65 7.97
C THR A 260 -3.08 -28.02 9.31
N SER A 261 -3.72 -28.49 10.37
CA SER A 261 -3.39 -28.17 11.78
C SER A 261 -1.93 -28.45 12.16
N PHE A 262 -1.26 -29.36 11.43
CA PHE A 262 0.16 -29.70 11.61
C PHE A 262 1.11 -28.99 10.62
N GLY A 263 0.62 -28.02 9.85
CA GLY A 263 1.43 -27.16 8.96
C GLY A 263 1.75 -27.78 7.59
N MET A 264 1.06 -28.84 7.18
CA MET A 264 1.24 -29.43 5.85
C MET A 264 0.36 -28.70 4.82
N LEU A 265 0.94 -28.31 3.67
CA LEU A 265 0.19 -27.63 2.61
C LEU A 265 -0.84 -28.58 1.97
N ILE A 266 -2.10 -28.18 1.98
CA ILE A 266 -3.24 -28.89 1.39
C ILE A 266 -3.51 -28.42 -0.04
N ALA A 267 -3.44 -27.10 -0.25
CA ALA A 267 -3.74 -26.45 -1.53
C ALA A 267 -2.94 -25.15 -1.65
N ALA A 268 -2.28 -24.94 -2.79
CA ALA A 268 -1.40 -23.79 -2.99
C ALA A 268 -2.10 -22.67 -3.77
N LYS A 269 -1.82 -21.42 -3.41
CA LYS A 269 -2.25 -20.24 -4.15
C LYS A 269 -1.76 -20.32 -5.59
N GLY A 270 -2.67 -20.14 -6.54
CA GLY A 270 -2.41 -20.21 -7.98
C GLY A 270 -2.57 -21.61 -8.59
N GLU A 271 -2.84 -22.63 -7.79
CA GLU A 271 -3.11 -23.98 -8.29
C GLU A 271 -4.50 -24.10 -8.92
N SER A 272 -4.59 -24.74 -10.09
CA SER A 272 -5.86 -24.98 -10.77
C SER A 272 -6.55 -26.23 -10.20
N ILE A 273 -7.85 -26.10 -9.92
CA ILE A 273 -8.64 -27.14 -9.30
C ILE A 273 -9.05 -28.16 -10.35
N THR A 274 -8.61 -29.40 -10.14
CA THR A 274 -8.96 -30.57 -10.97
C THR A 274 -10.10 -31.38 -10.34
N LYS A 275 -10.67 -32.32 -11.09
CA LYS A 275 -11.69 -33.25 -10.54
C LYS A 275 -11.12 -34.10 -9.40
N GLU A 276 -9.83 -34.41 -9.48
CA GLU A 276 -9.06 -35.17 -8.50
C GLU A 276 -8.82 -34.32 -7.24
N SER A 277 -8.42 -33.05 -7.41
CA SER A 277 -8.22 -32.09 -6.31
C SER A 277 -9.51 -31.88 -5.51
N ILE A 278 -10.68 -31.79 -6.15
CA ILE A 278 -11.98 -31.63 -5.45
C ILE A 278 -12.25 -32.81 -4.51
N LYS A 279 -11.94 -34.04 -4.93
CA LYS A 279 -12.10 -35.22 -4.07
C LYS A 279 -11.15 -35.19 -2.87
N ALA A 280 -9.92 -34.72 -3.07
CA ALA A 280 -8.93 -34.58 -1.98
C ALA A 280 -9.35 -33.48 -0.99
N LEU A 281 -9.76 -32.32 -1.48
CA LEU A 281 -10.28 -31.21 -0.68
C LEU A 281 -11.53 -31.63 0.12
N GLY A 282 -12.43 -32.42 -0.47
CA GLY A 282 -13.58 -32.99 0.24
C GLY A 282 -13.18 -33.84 1.46
N LYS A 283 -12.12 -34.65 1.35
CA LYS A 283 -11.64 -35.47 2.49
C LYS A 283 -11.07 -34.63 3.63
N PHE A 284 -10.30 -33.58 3.30
CA PHE A 284 -9.78 -32.65 4.31
C PHE A 284 -10.88 -31.79 4.93
N PHE A 285 -11.95 -31.52 4.20
CA PHE A 285 -13.14 -30.88 4.74
C PHE A 285 -13.87 -31.77 5.74
N ASP A 286 -14.13 -33.04 5.36
CA ASP A 286 -14.79 -34.01 6.23
C ASP A 286 -13.98 -34.30 7.50
N SER A 287 -12.65 -34.18 7.45
CA SER A 287 -11.77 -34.30 8.61
C SER A 287 -11.64 -33.02 9.45
N GLY A 288 -12.29 -31.92 9.06
CA GLY A 288 -12.25 -30.64 9.77
C GLY A 288 -10.94 -29.85 9.59
N GLU A 289 -10.07 -30.26 8.65
CA GLU A 289 -8.76 -29.64 8.37
C GLU A 289 -8.86 -28.50 7.35
N LEU A 290 -10.01 -28.34 6.68
CA LEU A 290 -10.30 -27.22 5.80
C LEU A 290 -11.50 -26.39 6.29
N PRO A 291 -11.48 -25.07 6.08
CA PRO A 291 -12.62 -24.23 6.41
C PRO A 291 -13.85 -24.57 5.54
N HIS A 292 -15.05 -24.29 6.07
CA HIS A 292 -16.32 -24.53 5.36
C HIS A 292 -16.45 -23.85 3.99
N ARG A 293 -15.62 -22.85 3.69
CA ARG A 293 -15.59 -22.18 2.40
C ARG A 293 -14.16 -21.84 2.00
N MET A 294 -13.83 -22.08 0.73
CA MET A 294 -12.52 -21.79 0.14
C MET A 294 -12.60 -20.57 -0.77
N LEU A 295 -11.50 -19.81 -0.84
CA LEU A 295 -11.29 -18.74 -1.80
C LEU A 295 -10.74 -19.33 -3.10
N VAL A 296 -11.53 -19.18 -4.16
CA VAL A 296 -11.20 -19.69 -5.50
C VAL A 296 -11.45 -18.60 -6.53
N MET A 297 -10.72 -18.60 -7.63
CA MET A 297 -10.80 -17.64 -8.72
C MET A 297 -11.42 -18.35 -9.92
N LYS A 298 -12.33 -17.69 -10.63
CA LYS A 298 -12.89 -18.16 -11.91
C LYS A 298 -12.75 -17.07 -12.96
#